data_AF-A0A8T6N2C1-F1
#
_entry.id   AF-A0A8T6N2C1-F1
#
_cell.length_a   1.000
_cell.length_b   1.000
_cell.length_c   1.000
_cell.angle_alpha   90.00
_cell.angle_beta   90.00
_cell.angle_gamma   90.00
#
_symmetry.space_group_name_H-M   'P 1'
#
loop_
_entity.id
_entity.type
_entity.pdbx_description
1 polymer ?
#
loop_
_entity_poly.entity_id
_entity_poly.type
_entity_poly.pdbx_seq_one_letter_code
_entity_poly.pdbx_strand_id
1 'polypeptide(L)'
;DDGVVDDQEIKRSQDMLELELREEKAEAQKRMAWVALASVVLFTVALFTPYVPESRVNALGDLLGLFYIAQASVVGFYFGASAYMSRK
;
A
#
# COMPACT_ATOMS: atom_id res chain seq x y z
N ASP A 1 24.41 -4.96 38.32
CA ASP A 1 24.58 -5.75 37.10
C ASP A 1 24.53 -7.22 37.51
N ASP A 2 23.34 -7.67 37.91
CA ASP A 2 23.10 -9.11 37.98
C ASP A 2 22.74 -9.50 36.54
N GLY A 3 23.48 -10.45 35.96
CA GLY A 3 23.36 -10.79 34.54
C GLY A 3 22.12 -11.61 34.20
N VAL A 4 21.02 -11.48 34.96
CA VAL A 4 19.77 -12.21 34.75
C VAL A 4 18.79 -11.27 34.09
N VAL A 5 18.52 -11.51 32.81
CA VAL A 5 17.44 -10.83 32.10
C VAL A 5 16.12 -11.18 32.80
N ASP A 6 15.50 -10.20 33.45
CA ASP A 6 14.21 -10.40 34.11
C ASP A 6 13.12 -10.62 33.04
N ASP A 7 12.14 -11.48 33.31
CA ASP A 7 11.07 -11.80 32.36
C ASP A 7 10.30 -10.54 31.90
N GLN A 8 10.30 -9.48 32.72
CA GLN A 8 9.74 -8.17 32.37
C GLN A 8 10.56 -7.43 31.31
N GLU A 9 11.89 -7.54 31.32
CA GLU A 9 12.77 -6.94 30.31
C GLU A 9 12.64 -7.63 28.96
N ILE A 10 12.48 -8.97 28.96
CA ILE A 10 12.20 -9.74 27.74
C ILE A 10 10.86 -9.31 27.15
N LYS A 11 9.82 -9.20 27.98
CA LYS A 11 8.48 -8.81 27.53
C LYS A 11 8.44 -7.40 26.94
N ARG A 12 9.09 -6.43 27.60
CA ARG A 12 9.23 -5.06 27.07
C ARG A 12 9.96 -5.02 25.74
N SER A 13 11.03 -5.81 25.60
CA SER A 13 11.80 -5.87 24.36
C SER A 13 10.96 -6.47 23.22
N GLN A 14 10.14 -7.49 23.51
CA GLN A 14 9.21 -8.09 22.55
C GLN A 14 8.11 -7.11 22.12
N ASP A 15 7.49 -6.41 23.07
CA ASP A 15 6.45 -5.42 22.78
C ASP A 15 7.01 -4.28 21.90
N MET A 16 8.24 -3.84 22.17
CA MET A 16 8.92 -2.80 21.40
C MET A 16 9.24 -3.25 19.97
N LEU A 17 9.77 -4.47 19.81
CA LEU A 17 9.99 -5.09 18.50
C LEU A 17 8.70 -5.26 17.71
N GLU A 18 7.60 -5.65 18.37
CA GLU A 18 6.30 -5.77 17.70
C GLU A 18 5.77 -4.42 17.22
N LEU A 19 5.93 -3.36 18.03
CA LEU A 19 5.57 -2.00 17.64
C LEU A 19 6.36 -1.53 16.43
N GLU A 20 7.68 -1.69 16.43
CA GLU A 20 8.54 -1.33 15.30
C GLU A 20 8.14 -2.06 14.01
N LEU A 21 7.94 -3.38 14.09
CA LEU A 21 7.50 -4.19 12.94
C LEU A 21 6.11 -3.76 12.42
N ARG A 22 5.21 -3.32 13.29
CA ARG A 22 3.89 -2.80 12.89
C ARG A 22 4.02 -1.45 12.19
N GLU A 23 4.82 -0.55 12.71
CA GLU A 23 5.09 0.76 12.10
C GLU A 23 5.72 0.62 10.72
N GLU A 24 6.74 -0.24 10.59
CA GLU A 24 7.41 -0.50 9.31
C GLU A 24 6.42 -1.06 8.27
N LYS A 25 5.59 -2.03 8.66
CA LYS A 25 4.54 -2.58 7.80
C LYS A 25 3.53 -1.52 7.37
N ALA A 26 3.09 -0.67 8.29
CA ALA A 26 2.14 0.40 7.99
C ALA A 26 2.74 1.41 7.01
N GLU A 27 4.02 1.78 7.18
CA GLU A 27 4.70 2.68 6.26
C GLU A 27 4.89 2.06 4.87
N ALA A 28 5.28 0.78 4.79
CA ALA A 28 5.39 0.05 3.54
C ALA A 28 4.05 0.00 2.81
N GLN A 29 2.97 -0.32 3.52
CA GLN A 29 1.60 -0.34 2.98
C GLN A 29 1.16 1.04 2.47
N LYS A 30 1.46 2.11 3.22
CA LYS A 30 1.19 3.49 2.82
C LYS A 30 1.92 3.85 1.53
N ARG A 31 3.21 3.49 1.42
CA ARG A 31 4.00 3.71 0.20
C ARG A 31 3.41 2.95 -0.99
N MET A 32 3.01 1.69 -0.82
CA MET A 32 2.34 0.92 -1.88
C MET A 32 1.03 1.58 -2.34
N ALA A 33 0.20 2.05 -1.41
CA ALA A 33 -1.05 2.75 -1.76
C ALA A 33 -0.78 4.06 -2.51
N TRP A 34 0.24 4.82 -2.11
CA TRP A 34 0.64 6.05 -2.81
C TRP A 34 1.14 5.78 -4.23
N VAL A 35 1.94 4.73 -4.42
CA VAL A 35 2.41 4.31 -5.75
C VAL A 35 1.24 3.88 -6.63
N ALA A 36 0.29 3.11 -6.08
CA ALA A 36 -0.92 2.72 -6.79
C ALA A 36 -1.74 3.94 -7.26
N LEU A 37 -2.00 4.88 -6.34
CA LEU A 37 -2.71 6.14 -6.66
C LEU A 37 -1.98 6.97 -7.71
N ALA A 38 -0.66 7.15 -7.55
CA ALA A 38 0.16 7.88 -8.50
C ALA A 38 0.16 7.21 -9.88
N SER A 39 0.18 5.88 -9.94
CA SER A 39 0.16 5.13 -11.20
C SER A 39 -1.14 5.37 -11.98
N VAL A 40 -2.30 5.38 -11.30
CA VAL A 40 -3.60 5.65 -11.90
C VAL A 40 -3.64 7.05 -12.49
N VAL A 41 -3.18 8.05 -11.74
CA VAL A 41 -3.16 9.44 -12.19
C VAL A 41 -2.20 9.62 -13.37
N LEU A 42 -0.96 9.13 -13.25
CA LEU A 42 0.04 9.24 -14.30
C LEU A 42 -0.41 8.55 -15.59
N PHE A 43 -1.01 7.37 -15.46
CA PHE A 43 -1.51 6.61 -16.60
C PHE A 43 -2.69 7.31 -17.28
N THR A 44 -3.61 7.87 -16.49
CA THR A 44 -4.72 8.68 -17.00
C THR A 44 -4.19 9.89 -17.76
N VAL A 45 -3.26 10.64 -17.19
CA VAL A 45 -2.64 11.80 -17.86
C VAL A 45 -1.92 11.37 -19.14
N ALA A 46 -1.20 10.25 -19.13
CA ALA A 46 -0.50 9.72 -20.30
C ALA A 46 -1.46 9.39 -21.45
N LEU A 47 -2.62 8.78 -21.17
CA LEU A 47 -3.63 8.46 -22.18
C LEU A 47 -4.24 9.71 -22.83
N PHE A 48 -4.31 10.83 -22.11
CA PHE A 48 -4.80 12.11 -22.63
C PHE A 48 -3.74 12.91 -23.41
N THR A 49 -2.50 12.42 -23.50
CA THR A 49 -1.47 13.06 -24.31
C THR A 49 -1.70 12.81 -25.80
N PRO A 50 -1.35 13.77 -26.69
CA PRO A 50 -1.53 13.62 -28.14
C PRO A 50 -0.66 12.52 -28.76
N TYR A 51 0.27 11.93 -27.99
CA TYR A 51 1.13 10.84 -28.43
C TYR A 51 0.41 9.47 -28.43
N VAL A 52 -0.74 9.36 -27.77
CA VAL A 52 -1.52 8.13 -27.71
C VAL A 52 -2.73 8.23 -28.64
N PRO A 53 -2.72 7.55 -29.81
CA PRO A 53 -3.86 7.59 -30.72
C PRO A 53 -5.05 6.81 -30.14
N GLU A 54 -6.27 7.33 -30.38
CA GLU A 54 -7.53 6.73 -29.91
C GLU A 54 -7.70 5.27 -30.32
N SER A 55 -7.15 4.88 -31.49
CA SER A 55 -7.17 3.48 -31.94
C SER A 55 -6.44 2.52 -31.00
N ARG A 56 -5.33 2.96 -30.39
CA ARG A 56 -4.59 2.16 -29.39
C ARG A 56 -5.30 2.12 -28.04
N VAL A 57 -5.94 3.23 -27.65
CA VAL A 57 -6.75 3.29 -26.43
C VAL A 57 -7.93 2.32 -26.53
N ASN A 58 -8.67 2.35 -27.65
CA ASN A 58 -9.79 1.45 -27.89
C ASN A 58 -9.35 -0.02 -27.98
N ALA A 59 -8.22 -0.31 -28.64
CA ALA A 59 -7.69 -1.67 -28.72
C ALA A 59 -7.29 -2.24 -27.35
N LEU A 60 -6.94 -1.38 -26.38
CA LEU A 60 -6.54 -1.77 -25.03
C LEU A 60 -7.63 -1.53 -23.98
N GLY A 61 -8.82 -1.04 -24.35
CA GLY A 61 -9.85 -0.55 -23.43
C GLY A 61 -10.17 -1.52 -22.28
N ASP A 62 -10.35 -2.80 -22.58
CA ASP A 62 -10.63 -3.84 -21.58
C ASP A 62 -9.47 -4.03 -20.59
N LEU A 63 -8.22 -3.97 -21.09
CA LEU A 63 -7.02 -4.05 -20.26
C LEU A 63 -6.86 -2.80 -19.39
N LEU A 64 -7.19 -1.61 -19.92
CA LEU A 64 -7.22 -0.38 -19.14
C LEU A 64 -8.22 -0.52 -18.00
N GLY A 65 -9.46 -0.97 -18.29
CA GLY A 65 -10.49 -1.20 -17.28
C GLY A 65 -10.02 -2.15 -16.17
N LEU A 66 -9.40 -3.27 -16.55
CA LEU A 66 -8.83 -4.21 -15.57
C LEU A 66 -7.71 -3.59 -14.73
N PHE A 67 -6.85 -2.77 -15.34
CA PHE A 67 -5.81 -2.03 -14.63
C PHE A 67 -6.39 -1.09 -13.58
N TYR A 68 -7.39 -0.27 -13.92
CA TYR A 68 -8.02 0.63 -12.96
C TYR A 68 -8.69 -0.11 -11.81
N ILE A 69 -9.39 -1.23 -12.10
CA ILE A 69 -9.99 -2.07 -11.06
C ILE A 69 -8.91 -2.66 -10.13
N ALA A 70 -7.82 -3.19 -10.69
CA ALA A 70 -6.71 -3.73 -9.91
C ALA A 70 -6.09 -2.68 -8.98
N GLN A 71 -5.85 -1.46 -9.48
CA GLN A 71 -5.32 -0.37 -8.64
C GLN A 71 -6.32 0.05 -7.55
N ALA A 72 -7.62 0.13 -7.87
CA ALA A 72 -8.66 0.40 -6.89
C ALA A 72 -8.70 -0.69 -5.80
N SER A 73 -8.48 -1.96 -6.14
CA SER A 73 -8.38 -3.05 -5.16
C SER A 73 -7.19 -2.91 -4.21
N VAL A 74 -6.01 -2.53 -4.71
CA VAL A 74 -4.82 -2.31 -3.86
C VAL A 74 -5.08 -1.19 -2.85
N VAL A 75 -5.65 -0.08 -3.31
CA VAL A 75 -5.99 1.08 -2.47
C VAL A 75 -7.11 0.72 -1.47
N GLY A 76 -8.14 0.02 -1.92
CA GLY A 76 -9.24 -0.45 -1.06
C GLY A 76 -8.77 -1.43 0.02
N PHE A 77 -7.88 -2.35 -0.32
CA PHE A 77 -7.26 -3.26 0.65
C PHE A 77 -6.44 -2.49 1.69
N TYR A 78 -5.64 -1.52 1.27
CA TYR A 78 -4.89 -0.67 2.18
C TYR A 78 -5.79 0.06 3.19
N PHE A 79 -6.87 0.71 2.71
CA PHE A 79 -7.80 1.41 3.59
C PHE A 79 -8.58 0.44 4.49
N GLY A 80 -8.95 -0.74 3.98
CA GLY A 80 -9.62 -1.79 4.76
C GLY A 80 -8.72 -2.35 5.88
N ALA A 81 -7.47 -2.67 5.56
CA ALA A 81 -6.48 -3.14 6.52
C ALA A 81 -6.18 -2.07 7.57
N SER A 82 -6.00 -0.81 7.15
CA SER A 82 -5.76 0.32 8.05
C SER A 82 -6.93 0.55 9.01
N ALA A 83 -8.17 0.54 8.51
CA ALA A 83 -9.38 0.72 9.32
C ALA A 83 -9.62 -0.43 10.30
N TYR A 84 -9.23 -1.66 9.93
CA TYR A 84 -9.27 -2.81 10.85
C TYR A 84 -8.24 -2.64 11.97
N MET A 85 -7.02 -2.24 11.64
CA MET A 85 -5.96 -2.01 12.63
C MET A 85 -6.28 -0.84 13.57
N SER A 86 -6.97 0.21 13.10
CA SER A 86 -7.37 1.34 13.95
C SER A 86 -8.53 1.06 14.90
N ARG A 87 -9.28 -0.04 14.71
CA ARG A 87 -10.40 -0.43 15.57
C ARG A 87 -9.99 -1.33 16.73
N LYS A 88 -8.77 -1.87 16.71
CA LYS A 88 -8.23 -2.76 17.74
C LYS A 88 -7.25 -1.99 18.61
#